data_AF-A0A5C1QGP9-F1
#
_entry.id   AF-A0A5C1QGP9-F1
#
_cell.length_a   1.000
_cell.length_b   1.000
_cell.length_c   1.000
_cell.angle_alpha   90.00
_cell.angle_beta   90.00
_cell.angle_gamma   90.00
#
_symmetry.space_group_name_H-M   'P 1'
#
loop_
_entity.id
_entity.type
_entity.pdbx_description
1 polymer ?
#
loop_
_entity_poly.entity_id
_entity_poly.type
_entity_poly.pdbx_seq_one_letter_code
_entity_poly.pdbx_strand_id
1 'polypeptide(L)'
;MKKTVITKGITYLEVPEENIRILCGCPENSIKFIMQIGLTQPVDINGFKLVSGPNAILLNDYSILNSHFLNFAEFPLLHHQYFQGASFNGTNEKFILIGNKNRVDDQYEYIRRGLHGLTSLEEILEAGVDVITAERILAIGDYHRGKNKEFNIINKVYLDKKTNIKGDLFVQRLAINKFKFTYNNEEEIIDINLNEFSKGVGLPYKIRNRHIKFDEFSVTTVGDGNGWNSDVPCMGAVINSKGKRFLVDSGPGSLDLIRHLGIMPSEVEGVFVTHSHDDHFAGLLSLLNSENKIKFFSTPLIISSVQKKFQALLNISRNELKRLIDFIELKENMWTNIGEMEVKPNYSFHTIETNIFYFRVKNSDGDWKSYGHITDIISRKDLDYMLEHDQSQKITKDWANLWFNHYLEECDLKRVDAGEVLYMETPTIFLETTQKK
;
A
#
# COMPACT_ATOMS: atom_id res chain seq x y z
N MET A 1 17.55 -26.91 4.93
CA MET A 1 16.77 -25.82 4.33
C MET A 1 15.46 -26.36 3.77
N LYS A 2 14.37 -25.59 3.77
CA LYS A 2 13.07 -26.01 3.21
C LYS A 2 12.57 -25.00 2.18
N LYS A 3 12.45 -25.43 0.92
CA LYS A 3 11.97 -24.62 -0.21
C LYS A 3 10.51 -24.96 -0.54
N THR A 4 9.68 -23.92 -0.65
CA THR A 4 8.28 -24.04 -1.09
C THR A 4 8.03 -23.10 -2.27
N VAL A 5 7.68 -23.63 -3.44
CA VAL A 5 7.28 -22.81 -4.58
C VAL A 5 5.81 -22.42 -4.41
N ILE A 6 5.53 -21.12 -4.33
CA ILE A 6 4.19 -20.59 -4.06
C ILE A 6 3.43 -20.42 -5.38
N THR A 7 4.06 -19.70 -6.29
CA THR A 7 3.65 -19.53 -7.69
C THR A 7 4.89 -19.22 -8.51
N LYS A 8 4.78 -19.14 -9.83
CA LYS A 8 5.89 -18.70 -10.67
C LYS A 8 6.34 -17.31 -10.21
N GLY A 9 7.65 -17.12 -10.03
CA GLY A 9 8.23 -15.86 -9.55
C GLY A 9 8.13 -15.60 -8.04
N ILE A 10 7.50 -16.49 -7.26
CA ILE A 10 7.48 -16.40 -5.79
C ILE A 10 7.83 -17.75 -5.17
N THR A 11 8.93 -17.78 -4.43
CA THR A 11 9.38 -18.96 -3.68
C THR A 11 9.61 -18.57 -2.22
N TYR A 12 9.24 -19.44 -1.29
CA TYR A 12 9.51 -19.28 0.13
C TYR A 12 10.65 -20.22 0.54
N LEU A 13 11.67 -19.69 1.22
CA LEU A 13 12.79 -20.47 1.75
C LEU A 13 12.83 -20.34 3.28
N GLU A 14 12.81 -21.47 3.97
CA GLU A 14 12.87 -21.54 5.42
C GLU A 14 14.20 -22.17 5.87
N VAL A 15 14.82 -21.54 6.87
CA VAL A 15 15.97 -22.07 7.62
C VAL A 15 15.63 -21.96 9.11
N PRO A 16 14.89 -22.94 9.66
CA PRO A 16 14.35 -22.87 11.02
C PRO A 16 15.41 -22.64 12.10
N GLU A 17 16.58 -23.25 11.95
CA GLU A 17 17.71 -23.17 12.89
C GLU A 17 18.25 -21.75 13.04
N GLU A 18 18.16 -20.93 11.99
CA GLU A 18 18.58 -19.52 11.98
C GLU A 18 17.42 -18.54 12.26
N ASN A 19 16.21 -19.07 12.46
CA ASN A 19 14.97 -18.30 12.48
C ASN A 19 14.83 -17.41 11.22
N ILE A 20 15.15 -17.94 10.03
CA ILE A 20 15.05 -17.19 8.76
C ILE A 20 13.95 -17.76 7.87
N ARG A 21 13.12 -16.85 7.34
CA ARG A 21 12.04 -17.11 6.39
C ARG A 21 12.09 -16.06 5.29
N ILE A 22 12.60 -16.46 4.13
CA ILE A 22 12.85 -15.58 2.99
C ILE A 22 11.72 -15.72 1.97
N LEU A 23 11.06 -14.59 1.68
CA LEU A 23 10.19 -14.43 0.54
C LEU A 23 11.04 -14.08 -0.69
N CYS A 24 11.31 -15.05 -1.55
CA CYS A 24 12.07 -14.86 -2.79
C CYS A 24 11.15 -14.44 -3.93
N GLY A 25 11.34 -13.22 -4.41
CA GLY A 25 10.42 -12.53 -5.31
C GLY A 25 9.27 -11.89 -4.52
N CYS A 26 9.03 -10.60 -4.77
CA CYS A 26 8.03 -9.84 -4.03
C CYS A 26 7.15 -8.96 -4.95
N PRO A 27 6.48 -9.52 -5.96
CA PRO A 27 5.49 -8.77 -6.75
C PRO A 27 4.30 -8.32 -5.89
N GLU A 28 3.35 -7.64 -6.53
CA GLU A 28 2.09 -7.25 -5.89
C GLU A 28 1.38 -8.47 -5.27
N ASN A 29 0.63 -8.27 -4.18
CA ASN A 29 -0.08 -9.34 -3.46
C ASN A 29 0.79 -10.47 -2.85
N SER A 30 2.13 -10.34 -2.78
CA SER A 30 2.98 -11.44 -2.30
C SER A 30 2.63 -11.96 -0.90
N ILE A 31 2.26 -11.07 0.03
CA ILE A 31 1.82 -11.49 1.37
C ILE A 31 0.51 -12.28 1.32
N LYS A 32 -0.43 -11.91 0.44
CA LYS A 32 -1.68 -12.64 0.26
C LYS A 32 -1.46 -14.03 -0.31
N PHE A 33 -0.52 -14.18 -1.27
CA PHE A 33 -0.16 -15.49 -1.81
C PHE A 33 0.35 -16.43 -0.73
N ILE A 34 1.22 -15.97 0.17
CA ILE A 34 1.75 -16.83 1.23
C ILE A 34 0.69 -17.18 2.28
N MET A 35 -0.25 -16.27 2.56
CA MET A 35 -1.38 -16.50 3.45
C MET A 35 -2.34 -17.55 2.88
N GLN A 36 -2.64 -17.48 1.57
CA GLN A 36 -3.52 -18.44 0.89
C GLN A 36 -3.04 -19.89 1.00
N ILE A 37 -1.72 -20.11 0.99
CA ILE A 37 -1.13 -21.44 1.09
C ILE A 37 -0.76 -21.82 2.53
N GLY A 38 -1.14 -21.01 3.53
CA GLY A 38 -0.95 -21.30 4.94
C GLY A 38 0.50 -21.21 5.42
N LEU A 39 1.35 -20.37 4.82
CA LEU A 39 2.71 -20.13 5.31
C LEU A 39 2.81 -19.07 6.41
N THR A 40 1.69 -18.45 6.76
CA THR A 40 1.52 -17.58 7.93
C THR A 40 0.65 -18.31 8.94
N GLN A 41 1.17 -18.56 10.15
CA GLN A 41 0.48 -19.36 11.17
C GLN A 41 0.40 -18.60 12.49
N PRO A 42 -0.70 -18.72 13.25
CA PRO A 42 -0.76 -18.19 14.61
C PRO A 42 0.37 -18.76 15.46
N VAL A 43 1.05 -17.91 16.21
CA VAL A 43 2.11 -18.28 17.17
C VAL A 43 1.89 -17.54 18.48
N ASP A 44 2.21 -18.20 19.59
CA ASP A 44 2.21 -17.57 20.92
C ASP A 44 3.66 -17.34 21.33
N ILE A 45 4.04 -16.07 21.53
CA ILE A 45 5.37 -15.69 21.98
C ILE A 45 5.19 -14.80 23.20
N ASN A 46 5.64 -15.28 24.36
CA ASN A 46 5.56 -14.55 25.64
C ASN A 46 4.14 -14.08 26.00
N GLY A 47 3.10 -14.83 25.64
CA GLY A 47 1.70 -14.48 25.89
C GLY A 47 1.10 -13.51 24.86
N PHE A 48 1.89 -13.09 23.86
CA PHE A 48 1.38 -12.35 22.70
C PHE A 48 0.94 -13.33 21.62
N LYS A 49 -0.31 -13.20 21.19
CA LYS A 49 -0.83 -13.93 20.05
C LYS A 49 -0.42 -13.20 18.77
N LEU A 50 0.53 -13.78 18.05
CA LEU A 50 1.16 -13.24 16.85
C LEU A 50 0.87 -14.14 15.65
N VAL A 51 1.31 -13.72 14.47
CA VAL A 51 1.23 -14.51 13.23
C VAL A 51 2.61 -14.58 12.60
N SER A 52 3.11 -15.79 12.35
CA SER A 52 4.38 -16.02 11.67
C SER A 52 4.33 -15.55 10.21
N GLY A 53 5.50 -15.31 9.62
CA GLY A 53 5.61 -14.90 8.23
C GLY A 53 7.07 -14.65 7.83
N PRO A 54 7.32 -14.06 6.65
CA PRO A 54 8.66 -13.74 6.20
C PRO A 54 9.29 -12.70 7.11
N ASN A 55 10.58 -12.85 7.39
CA ASN A 55 11.40 -11.81 8.02
C ASN A 55 12.55 -11.35 7.11
N ALA A 56 12.55 -11.83 5.86
CA ALA A 56 13.46 -11.43 4.81
C ALA A 56 12.78 -11.45 3.44
N ILE A 57 13.22 -10.58 2.53
CA ILE A 57 12.85 -10.60 1.12
C ILE A 57 14.11 -10.69 0.27
N LEU A 58 14.08 -11.53 -0.75
CA LEU A 58 15.02 -11.50 -1.87
C LEU A 58 14.34 -10.82 -3.06
N LEU A 59 14.86 -9.66 -3.46
CA LEU A 59 14.34 -8.83 -4.53
C LEU A 59 14.69 -9.39 -5.92
N ASN A 60 13.82 -9.09 -6.89
CA ASN A 60 14.13 -9.27 -8.30
C ASN A 60 15.25 -8.30 -8.72
N ASP A 61 16.13 -8.75 -9.61
CA ASP A 61 17.19 -7.94 -10.21
C ASP A 61 16.64 -6.76 -11.01
N TYR A 62 15.52 -6.98 -11.71
CA TYR A 62 14.76 -5.96 -12.43
C TYR A 62 13.41 -5.73 -11.75
N SER A 63 12.95 -4.47 -11.76
CA SER A 63 11.71 -4.10 -11.06
C SER A 63 10.45 -4.28 -11.90
N ILE A 64 10.56 -4.40 -13.23
CA ILE A 64 9.43 -4.41 -14.18
C ILE A 64 9.56 -5.57 -15.16
N LEU A 65 8.46 -6.28 -15.42
CA LEU A 65 8.28 -7.20 -16.54
C LEU A 65 6.91 -7.02 -17.17
N ASN A 66 6.84 -6.79 -18.48
CA ASN A 66 5.57 -6.63 -19.22
C ASN A 66 4.60 -5.64 -18.55
N SER A 67 5.14 -4.53 -18.05
CA SER A 67 4.38 -3.49 -17.33
C SER A 67 3.83 -3.90 -15.96
N HIS A 68 4.26 -5.03 -15.40
CA HIS A 68 4.01 -5.42 -14.02
C HIS A 68 5.25 -5.21 -13.16
N PHE A 69 5.07 -4.57 -12.01
CA PHE A 69 6.13 -4.41 -11.03
C PHE A 69 6.34 -5.69 -10.19
N LEU A 70 7.60 -5.96 -9.83
CA LEU A 70 8.00 -7.21 -9.19
C LEU A 70 8.63 -7.06 -7.80
N ASN A 71 8.75 -5.83 -7.31
CA ASN A 71 9.33 -5.49 -6.00
C ASN A 71 8.39 -4.51 -5.25
N PHE A 72 7.52 -5.07 -4.41
CA PHE A 72 6.57 -4.38 -3.52
C PHE A 72 6.77 -4.88 -2.09
N ALA A 73 7.76 -4.32 -1.39
CA ALA A 73 8.20 -4.84 -0.09
C ALA A 73 7.47 -4.25 1.13
N GLU A 74 6.55 -3.29 0.96
CA GLU A 74 5.86 -2.62 2.08
C GLU A 74 5.05 -3.60 2.93
N PHE A 75 4.08 -4.31 2.35
CA PHE A 75 3.18 -5.17 3.13
C PHE A 75 3.84 -6.39 3.80
N PRO A 76 4.83 -7.06 3.18
CA PRO A 76 5.59 -8.09 3.88
C PRO A 76 6.40 -7.53 5.06
N LEU A 77 6.97 -6.32 4.94
CA LEU A 77 7.62 -5.67 6.08
C LEU A 77 6.60 -5.31 7.16
N LEU A 78 5.48 -4.69 6.79
CA LEU A 78 4.43 -4.33 7.74
C LEU A 78 3.88 -5.59 8.43
N HIS A 79 3.73 -6.72 7.73
CA HIS A 79 3.40 -8.00 8.36
C HIS A 79 4.44 -8.40 9.42
N HIS A 80 5.73 -8.20 9.15
CA HIS A 80 6.77 -8.50 10.13
C HIS A 80 6.73 -7.56 11.35
N GLN A 81 6.54 -6.26 11.12
CA GLN A 81 6.44 -5.27 12.20
C GLN A 81 5.25 -5.55 13.12
N TYR A 82 4.10 -5.75 12.51
CA TYR A 82 2.82 -5.74 13.19
C TYR A 82 2.34 -7.12 13.62
N PHE A 83 2.35 -8.08 12.70
CA PHE A 83 1.78 -9.40 12.96
C PHE A 83 2.79 -10.36 13.60
N GLN A 84 4.07 -10.27 13.25
CA GLN A 84 5.13 -11.02 13.94
C GLN A 84 5.61 -10.31 15.21
N GLY A 85 5.04 -9.14 15.53
CA GLY A 85 5.29 -8.40 16.77
C GLY A 85 6.64 -7.69 16.85
N ALA A 86 7.41 -7.58 15.76
CA ALA A 86 8.75 -6.99 15.80
C ALA A 86 8.76 -5.53 16.32
N SER A 87 7.69 -4.76 16.15
CA SER A 87 7.62 -3.38 16.68
C SER A 87 7.37 -3.30 18.19
N PHE A 88 6.95 -4.39 18.86
CA PHE A 88 6.43 -4.36 20.23
C PHE A 88 7.05 -5.40 21.17
N ASN A 89 7.51 -6.52 20.63
CA ASN A 89 8.04 -7.63 21.41
C ASN A 89 9.49 -7.39 21.90
N GLY A 90 10.06 -6.21 21.63
CA GLY A 90 11.42 -5.84 22.01
C GLY A 90 12.51 -6.63 21.28
N THR A 91 12.18 -7.37 20.21
CA THR A 91 13.20 -8.01 19.38
C THR A 91 13.94 -6.93 18.60
N ASN A 92 15.27 -6.89 18.75
CA ASN A 92 16.13 -6.06 17.89
C ASN A 92 16.28 -6.68 16.47
N GLU A 93 15.45 -7.66 16.11
CA GLU A 93 15.50 -8.30 14.80
C GLU A 93 14.92 -7.35 13.75
N LYS A 94 15.77 -6.96 12.80
CA LYS A 94 15.37 -6.14 11.66
C LYS A 94 14.95 -7.02 10.50
N PHE A 95 14.00 -6.54 9.72
CA PHE A 95 13.61 -7.20 8.48
C PHE A 95 14.75 -7.16 7.46
N ILE A 96 15.07 -8.28 6.81
CA ILE A 96 16.24 -8.35 5.93
C ILE A 96 15.82 -8.10 4.48
N LEU A 97 16.44 -7.11 3.84
CA LEU A 97 16.22 -6.79 2.43
C LEU A 97 17.45 -7.19 1.61
N ILE A 98 17.30 -8.22 0.78
CA ILE A 98 18.39 -8.88 0.05
C ILE A 98 18.25 -8.57 -1.45
N GLY A 99 19.34 -8.14 -2.09
CA GLY A 99 19.35 -7.92 -3.53
C GLY A 99 20.57 -7.16 -4.02
N ASN A 100 20.60 -6.79 -5.30
CA ASN A 100 21.61 -5.87 -5.80
C ASN A 100 21.49 -4.52 -5.11
N LYS A 101 22.62 -3.84 -4.88
CA LYS A 101 22.67 -2.57 -4.13
C LYS A 101 21.60 -1.56 -4.54
N ASN A 102 21.48 -1.27 -5.83
CA ASN A 102 20.49 -0.31 -6.33
C ASN A 102 19.05 -0.73 -5.98
N ARG A 103 18.70 -2.01 -6.15
CA ARG A 103 17.35 -2.51 -5.83
C ARG A 103 17.04 -2.46 -4.34
N VAL A 104 18.02 -2.77 -3.50
CA VAL A 104 17.88 -2.69 -2.04
C VAL A 104 17.72 -1.24 -1.59
N ASP A 105 18.49 -0.30 -2.13
CA ASP A 105 18.38 1.12 -1.78
C ASP A 105 17.06 1.73 -2.31
N ASP A 106 16.65 1.40 -3.53
CA ASP A 106 15.36 1.83 -4.11
C ASP A 106 14.18 1.35 -3.25
N GLN A 107 14.18 0.06 -2.86
CA GLN A 107 13.13 -0.52 -2.03
C GLN A 107 13.16 0.00 -0.59
N TYR A 108 14.34 0.27 -0.05
CA TYR A 108 14.47 0.91 1.26
C TYR A 108 13.81 2.29 1.27
N GLU A 109 14.08 3.14 0.27
CA GLU A 109 13.44 4.45 0.16
C GLU A 109 11.93 4.32 -0.13
N TYR A 110 11.54 3.38 -1.00
CA TYR A 110 10.14 3.09 -1.29
C TYR A 110 9.34 2.76 -0.03
N ILE A 111 9.85 1.84 0.79
CA ILE A 111 9.23 1.46 2.06
C ILE A 111 9.22 2.66 3.00
N ARG A 112 10.34 3.40 3.12
CA ARG A 112 10.39 4.59 3.99
C ARG A 112 9.30 5.60 3.61
N ARG A 113 9.05 5.81 2.32
CA ARG A 113 7.95 6.66 1.82
C ARG A 113 6.57 6.07 2.11
N GLY A 114 6.42 4.76 1.99
CA GLY A 114 5.18 4.07 2.33
C GLY A 114 4.80 4.19 3.81
N LEU A 115 5.78 4.03 4.70
CA LEU A 115 5.55 4.10 6.15
C LEU A 115 5.49 5.53 6.68
N HIS A 116 6.23 6.47 6.07
CA HIS A 116 6.42 7.81 6.62
C HIS A 116 5.86 8.97 5.79
N GLY A 117 5.44 8.75 4.55
CA GLY A 117 4.92 9.81 3.69
C GLY A 117 5.91 10.96 3.48
N LEU A 118 5.45 12.18 3.69
CA LEU A 118 6.27 13.39 3.74
C LEU A 118 6.84 13.56 5.14
N THR A 119 8.16 13.74 5.20
CA THR A 119 8.93 13.57 6.45
C THR A 119 9.50 14.86 7.02
N SER A 120 9.36 15.98 6.31
CA SER A 120 9.81 17.28 6.80
C SER A 120 8.81 18.38 6.49
N LEU A 121 8.87 19.45 7.27
CA LEU A 121 8.08 20.66 7.04
C LEU A 121 8.34 21.24 5.64
N GLU A 122 9.58 21.20 5.17
CA GLU A 122 9.95 21.63 3.81
C GLU A 122 9.23 20.80 2.74
N GLU A 123 9.26 19.47 2.84
CA GLU A 123 8.58 18.59 1.89
C GLU A 123 7.06 18.85 1.83
N ILE A 124 6.45 19.17 2.98
CA ILE A 124 5.02 19.44 3.09
C ILE A 124 4.68 20.83 2.54
N LEU A 125 5.48 21.86 2.85
CA LEU A 125 5.29 23.21 2.31
C LEU A 125 5.49 23.26 0.78
N GLU A 126 6.44 22.48 0.24
CA GLU A 126 6.63 22.33 -1.21
C GLU A 126 5.40 21.74 -1.92
N ALA A 127 4.54 21.02 -1.20
CA ALA A 127 3.27 20.53 -1.73
C ALA A 127 2.20 21.65 -1.80
N GLY A 128 2.46 22.85 -1.28
CA GLY A 128 1.59 24.01 -1.45
C GLY A 128 0.49 24.17 -0.38
N VAL A 129 0.63 23.54 0.78
CA VAL A 129 -0.25 23.79 1.94
C VAL A 129 0.30 24.91 2.82
N ASP A 130 -0.57 25.55 3.61
CA ASP A 130 -0.15 26.57 4.57
C ASP A 130 0.66 25.98 5.74
N VAL A 131 1.43 26.84 6.42
CA VAL A 131 2.33 26.43 7.51
C VAL A 131 1.61 25.75 8.66
N ILE A 132 0.40 26.17 9.02
CA ILE A 132 -0.34 25.61 10.15
C ILE A 132 -0.76 24.19 9.81
N THR A 133 -1.29 23.99 8.60
CA THR A 133 -1.63 22.66 8.07
C THR A 133 -0.38 21.78 7.98
N ALA A 134 0.75 22.32 7.51
CA ALA A 134 1.99 21.58 7.39
C ALA A 134 2.53 21.07 8.74
N GLU A 135 2.51 21.92 9.76
CA GLU A 135 2.91 21.54 11.11
C GLU A 135 2.01 20.46 11.73
N ARG A 136 0.72 20.50 11.43
CA ARG A 136 -0.27 19.53 11.88
C ARG A 136 -0.08 18.16 11.24
N ILE A 137 0.15 18.10 9.93
CA ILE A 137 0.47 16.85 9.22
C ILE A 137 1.74 16.22 9.77
N LEU A 138 2.77 17.04 10.00
CA LEU A 138 4.00 16.57 10.60
C LEU A 138 3.76 16.01 12.02
N ALA A 139 2.91 16.67 12.82
CA ALA A 139 2.56 16.20 14.16
C ALA A 139 1.79 14.86 14.15
N ILE A 140 0.81 14.70 13.24
CA ILE A 140 0.14 13.40 13.02
C ILE A 140 1.18 12.33 12.70
N GLY A 141 2.09 12.64 11.79
CA GLY A 141 3.14 11.71 11.40
C GLY A 141 4.09 11.35 12.55
N ASP A 142 4.54 12.34 13.33
CA ASP A 142 5.39 12.14 14.50
C ASP A 142 4.72 11.28 15.57
N TYR A 143 3.40 11.44 15.75
CA TYR A 143 2.61 10.62 16.66
C TYR A 143 2.63 9.14 16.25
N HIS A 144 2.32 8.85 14.97
CA HIS A 144 2.27 7.47 14.49
C HIS A 144 3.64 6.80 14.39
N ARG A 145 4.71 7.56 14.16
CA ARG A 145 6.05 7.02 13.86
C ARG A 145 7.04 7.11 15.01
N GLY A 146 6.75 7.96 16.00
CA GLY A 146 7.71 8.36 17.02
C GLY A 146 8.68 9.42 16.50
N LYS A 147 8.70 10.56 17.18
CA LYS A 147 9.60 11.69 16.88
C LYS A 147 11.07 11.25 16.87
N ASN A 148 11.81 11.61 15.82
CA ASN A 148 13.24 11.31 15.65
C ASN A 148 13.64 9.83 15.64
N LYS A 149 12.69 8.88 15.47
CA LYS A 149 13.09 7.48 15.26
C LYS A 149 13.76 7.37 13.90
N GLU A 150 15.06 7.07 13.91
CA GLU A 150 15.77 6.66 12.71
C GLU A 150 15.00 5.50 12.08
N PHE A 151 14.74 5.56 10.78
CA PHE A 151 14.12 4.47 10.05
C PHE A 151 15.10 3.29 10.02
N ASN A 152 15.06 2.46 11.06
CA ASN A 152 16.10 1.47 11.35
C ASN A 152 15.53 0.07 11.59
N ILE A 153 14.43 -0.23 10.92
CA ILE A 153 13.71 -1.51 11.00
C ILE A 153 14.12 -2.50 9.89
N ILE A 154 15.04 -2.10 9.01
CA ILE A 154 15.54 -2.90 7.88
C ILE A 154 17.05 -3.13 8.01
N ASN A 155 17.47 -4.38 7.83
CA ASN A 155 18.86 -4.74 7.56
C ASN A 155 19.05 -4.92 6.04
N LYS A 156 19.97 -4.15 5.45
CA LYS A 156 20.26 -4.18 4.01
C LYS A 156 21.38 -5.17 3.71
N VAL A 157 21.10 -6.17 2.89
CA VAL A 157 22.07 -7.18 2.42
C VAL A 157 22.30 -7.00 0.93
N TYR A 158 23.46 -6.47 0.57
CA TYR A 158 23.84 -6.27 -0.83
C TYR A 158 24.52 -7.51 -1.38
N LEU A 159 23.96 -8.07 -2.45
CA LEU A 159 24.53 -9.23 -3.14
C LEU A 159 25.81 -8.84 -3.88
N ASP A 160 26.85 -9.66 -3.70
CA ASP A 160 28.12 -9.55 -4.40
C ASP A 160 28.54 -10.90 -5.03
N LYS A 161 29.42 -11.66 -4.40
CA LYS A 161 29.79 -13.03 -4.77
C LYS A 161 28.96 -14.00 -3.95
N LYS A 162 29.49 -14.41 -2.80
CA LYS A 162 28.83 -15.27 -1.81
C LYS A 162 28.63 -14.43 -0.56
N THR A 163 27.40 -13.95 -0.38
CA THR A 163 27.04 -12.98 0.66
C THR A 163 26.40 -13.73 1.83
N ASN A 164 26.83 -13.41 3.06
CA ASN A 164 26.21 -13.94 4.27
C ASN A 164 24.87 -13.22 4.54
N ILE A 165 23.83 -13.96 4.89
CA ILE A 165 22.52 -13.41 5.28
C ILE A 165 22.42 -13.36 6.81
N LYS A 166 22.60 -14.51 7.46
CA LYS A 166 22.57 -14.70 8.92
C LYS A 166 23.20 -16.04 9.28
N GLY A 167 23.96 -16.11 10.38
CA GLY A 167 24.62 -17.34 10.81
C GLY A 167 25.44 -17.97 9.68
N ASP A 168 25.18 -19.26 9.40
CA ASP A 168 25.85 -20.00 8.32
C ASP A 168 25.07 -20.01 6.98
N LEU A 169 24.03 -19.18 6.85
CA LEU A 169 23.25 -19.05 5.61
C LEU A 169 23.91 -18.05 4.66
N PHE A 170 24.27 -18.53 3.47
CA PHE A 170 24.82 -17.72 2.39
C PHE A 170 23.94 -17.73 1.15
N VAL A 171 24.01 -16.67 0.37
CA VAL A 171 23.40 -16.56 -0.96
C VAL A 171 24.43 -16.11 -1.99
N GLN A 172 24.34 -16.68 -3.18
CA GLN A 172 25.14 -16.31 -4.34
C GLN A 172 24.23 -16.12 -5.55
N ARG A 173 24.37 -14.99 -6.24
CA ARG A 173 23.71 -14.76 -7.52
C ARG A 173 24.42 -15.55 -8.62
N LEU A 174 23.70 -16.45 -9.29
CA LEU A 174 24.22 -17.28 -10.38
C LEU A 174 23.94 -16.68 -11.76
N ALA A 175 22.74 -16.12 -11.94
CA ALA A 175 22.30 -15.45 -13.16
C ALA A 175 21.20 -14.43 -12.80
N ILE A 176 20.61 -13.79 -13.81
CA ILE A 176 19.46 -12.90 -13.59
C ILE A 176 18.36 -13.68 -12.88
N ASN A 177 17.92 -13.18 -11.72
CA ASN A 177 16.87 -13.76 -10.89
C ASN A 177 17.07 -15.24 -10.51
N LYS A 178 18.32 -15.72 -10.56
CA LYS A 178 18.68 -17.09 -10.20
C LYS A 178 19.76 -17.07 -9.13
N PHE A 179 19.43 -17.65 -7.98
CA PHE A 179 20.21 -17.54 -6.76
C PHE A 179 20.45 -18.91 -6.16
N LYS A 180 21.64 -19.11 -5.62
CA LYS A 180 22.05 -20.31 -4.89
C LYS A 180 22.19 -19.98 -3.42
N PHE A 181 21.43 -20.67 -2.59
CA PHE A 181 21.55 -20.65 -1.15
C PHE A 181 22.40 -21.82 -0.68
N THR A 182 23.19 -21.59 0.37
CA THR A 182 24.02 -22.62 1.00
C THR A 182 23.91 -22.52 2.51
N TYR A 183 23.64 -23.64 3.17
CA TYR A 183 23.54 -23.76 4.63
C TYR A 183 23.93 -25.18 5.05
N ASN A 184 24.84 -25.36 6.01
CA ASN A 184 25.27 -26.67 6.53
C ASN A 184 25.57 -27.74 5.45
N ASN A 185 26.29 -27.35 4.38
CA ASN A 185 26.61 -28.16 3.20
C ASN A 185 25.43 -28.53 2.29
N GLU A 186 24.21 -28.11 2.60
CA GLU A 186 23.07 -28.18 1.69
C GLU A 186 23.10 -27.00 0.72
N GLU A 187 22.62 -27.23 -0.50
CA GLU A 187 22.52 -26.21 -1.54
C GLU A 187 21.11 -26.19 -2.12
N GLU A 188 20.55 -24.99 -2.25
CA GLU A 188 19.24 -24.78 -2.85
C GLU A 188 19.32 -23.73 -3.95
N ILE A 189 18.79 -24.04 -5.13
CA ILE A 189 18.72 -23.09 -6.25
C ILE A 189 17.30 -22.56 -6.36
N ILE A 190 17.17 -21.23 -6.29
CA ILE A 190 15.90 -20.52 -6.44
C ILE A 190 15.97 -19.69 -7.71
N ASP A 191 15.02 -19.93 -8.60
CA ASP A 191 14.82 -19.20 -9.84
C ASP A 191 13.46 -18.50 -9.77
N ILE A 192 13.48 -17.17 -9.69
CA ILE A 192 12.27 -16.34 -9.61
C ILE A 192 11.94 -15.68 -10.96
N ASN A 193 12.52 -16.16 -12.06
CA ASN A 193 12.14 -15.67 -13.38
C ASN A 193 10.68 -16.02 -13.69
N LEU A 194 10.01 -15.05 -14.30
CA LEU A 194 8.76 -15.26 -15.02
C LEU A 194 9.09 -15.47 -16.50
N ASN A 195 8.23 -16.18 -17.22
CA ASN A 195 8.43 -16.29 -18.67
C ASN A 195 8.21 -14.91 -19.33
N GLU A 196 8.80 -14.70 -20.49
CA GLU A 196 8.75 -13.42 -21.20
C GLU A 196 7.33 -12.99 -21.63
N PHE A 197 6.36 -13.90 -21.61
CA PHE A 197 4.94 -13.63 -21.91
C PHE A 197 4.07 -13.47 -20.66
N SER A 198 4.64 -13.62 -19.46
CA SER A 198 3.92 -13.50 -18.19
C SER A 198 3.44 -12.07 -17.98
N LYS A 199 2.16 -11.91 -17.68
CA LYS A 199 1.54 -10.64 -17.25
C LYS A 199 1.52 -10.58 -15.72
N GLY A 200 2.70 -10.67 -15.11
CA GLY A 200 2.87 -10.80 -13.66
C GLY A 200 2.67 -12.22 -13.12
N VAL A 201 2.35 -12.31 -11.83
CA VAL A 201 2.20 -13.58 -11.07
C VAL A 201 0.75 -14.05 -10.93
N GLY A 202 -0.20 -13.32 -11.51
CA GLY A 202 -1.63 -13.54 -11.34
C GLY A 202 -2.16 -12.99 -10.02
N LEU A 203 -3.36 -13.44 -9.63
CA LEU A 203 -4.04 -13.02 -8.42
C LEU A 203 -4.07 -14.16 -7.39
N PRO A 204 -4.00 -13.86 -6.09
CA PRO A 204 -4.12 -14.86 -5.03
C PRO A 204 -5.57 -15.32 -4.80
N TYR A 205 -6.55 -14.62 -5.37
CA TYR A 205 -7.98 -14.88 -5.23
C TYR A 205 -8.67 -15.01 -6.60
N LYS A 206 -9.85 -15.63 -6.61
CA LYS A 206 -10.67 -15.75 -7.82
C LYS A 206 -11.64 -14.58 -7.94
N ILE A 207 -11.60 -13.87 -9.06
CA ILE A 207 -12.61 -12.87 -9.40
C ILE A 207 -13.69 -13.53 -10.24
N ARG A 208 -14.97 -13.30 -9.90
CA ARG A 208 -16.09 -13.73 -10.72
C ARG A 208 -16.33 -12.71 -11.83
N ASN A 209 -16.38 -13.16 -13.07
CA ASN A 209 -16.81 -12.31 -14.19
C ASN A 209 -18.23 -11.80 -13.94
N ARG A 210 -18.41 -10.49 -14.04
CA ARG A 210 -19.72 -9.84 -13.93
C ARG A 210 -19.82 -8.77 -15.00
N HIS A 211 -20.81 -8.90 -15.88
CA HIS A 211 -21.18 -7.78 -16.72
C HIS A 211 -22.07 -6.86 -15.89
N ILE A 212 -21.55 -5.69 -15.55
CA ILE A 212 -22.30 -4.68 -14.82
C ILE A 212 -23.01 -3.78 -15.83
N LYS A 213 -24.25 -3.42 -15.53
CA LYS A 213 -24.94 -2.33 -16.23
C LYS A 213 -24.65 -1.05 -15.46
N PHE A 214 -24.17 -0.04 -16.16
CA PHE A 214 -23.89 1.26 -15.58
C PHE A 214 -25.07 2.19 -15.85
N ASP A 215 -25.65 2.75 -14.78
CA ASP A 215 -26.61 3.86 -14.87
C ASP A 215 -25.85 5.19 -15.02
N GLU A 216 -26.58 6.31 -15.18
CA GLU A 216 -25.97 7.64 -15.32
C GLU A 216 -24.99 7.97 -14.19
N PHE A 217 -25.34 7.64 -12.96
CA PHE A 217 -24.40 7.64 -11.84
C PHE A 217 -24.50 6.32 -11.10
N SER A 218 -23.39 5.58 -11.06
CA SER A 218 -23.34 4.30 -10.36
C SER A 218 -21.98 4.08 -9.72
N VAL A 219 -21.98 3.48 -8.54
CA VAL A 219 -20.76 3.09 -7.82
C VAL A 219 -20.73 1.57 -7.74
N THR A 220 -19.64 0.98 -8.24
CA THR A 220 -19.37 -0.45 -8.15
C THR A 220 -18.17 -0.67 -7.23
N THR A 221 -18.33 -1.47 -6.18
CA THR A 221 -17.18 -1.87 -5.34
C THR A 221 -16.36 -2.93 -6.07
N VAL A 222 -15.03 -2.79 -6.05
CA VAL A 222 -14.11 -3.74 -6.72
C VAL A 222 -13.31 -4.60 -5.76
N GLY A 223 -13.36 -4.29 -4.47
CA GLY A 223 -12.79 -5.07 -3.38
C GLY A 223 -13.22 -4.49 -2.04
N ASP A 224 -13.11 -5.29 -0.99
CA ASP A 224 -13.49 -4.96 0.40
C ASP A 224 -12.44 -5.35 1.44
N GLY A 225 -11.25 -5.76 1.00
CA GLY A 225 -10.15 -6.08 1.89
C GLY A 225 -9.07 -5.01 1.95
N ASN A 226 -8.01 -5.31 2.67
CA ASN A 226 -6.75 -4.59 2.72
C ASN A 226 -5.61 -5.47 2.17
N GLY A 227 -4.36 -5.03 2.29
CA GLY A 227 -3.21 -5.83 1.83
C GLY A 227 -2.99 -7.17 2.55
N TRP A 228 -3.68 -7.46 3.67
CA TRP A 228 -3.63 -8.74 4.39
C TRP A 228 -4.89 -9.61 4.26
N ASN A 229 -5.97 -9.14 3.62
CA ASN A 229 -7.10 -10.02 3.33
C ASN A 229 -6.80 -10.87 2.09
N SER A 230 -6.44 -12.13 2.29
CA SER A 230 -5.89 -12.99 1.25
C SER A 230 -6.92 -13.47 0.22
N ASP A 231 -8.21 -13.54 0.61
CA ASP A 231 -9.31 -14.07 -0.22
C ASP A 231 -10.02 -13.05 -1.10
N VAL A 232 -9.79 -11.75 -0.86
CA VAL A 232 -10.53 -10.67 -1.53
C VAL A 232 -9.60 -9.56 -2.02
N PRO A 233 -10.01 -8.82 -3.07
CA PRO A 233 -9.26 -7.66 -3.54
C PRO A 233 -9.21 -6.55 -2.50
N CYS A 234 -8.18 -5.72 -2.60
CA CYS A 234 -8.08 -4.52 -1.77
C CYS A 234 -9.22 -3.55 -2.08
N MET A 235 -9.53 -2.71 -1.11
CA MET A 235 -10.60 -1.74 -1.21
C MET A 235 -10.43 -0.83 -2.41
N GLY A 236 -11.54 -0.61 -3.11
CA GLY A 236 -11.62 0.34 -4.20
C GLY A 236 -13.02 0.39 -4.78
N ALA A 237 -13.26 1.36 -5.66
CA ALA A 237 -14.52 1.49 -6.37
C ALA A 237 -14.31 1.92 -7.82
N VAL A 238 -15.27 1.56 -8.68
CA VAL A 238 -15.47 2.17 -10.00
C VAL A 238 -16.67 3.09 -9.89
N ILE A 239 -16.47 4.37 -10.20
CA ILE A 239 -17.55 5.34 -10.37
C ILE A 239 -17.82 5.49 -11.87
N ASN A 240 -19.06 5.28 -12.28
CA ASN A 240 -19.55 5.73 -13.58
C ASN A 240 -20.30 7.05 -13.39
N SER A 241 -19.93 8.06 -14.18
CA SER A 241 -20.63 9.34 -14.27
C SER A 241 -20.85 9.69 -15.73
N LYS A 242 -22.12 9.63 -16.17
CA LYS A 242 -22.60 9.87 -17.54
C LYS A 242 -21.74 9.21 -18.61
N GLY A 243 -21.37 7.95 -18.39
CA GLY A 243 -20.58 7.12 -19.30
C GLY A 243 -19.06 7.26 -19.17
N LYS A 244 -18.55 8.17 -18.34
CA LYS A 244 -17.13 8.23 -17.97
C LYS A 244 -16.88 7.41 -16.72
N ARG A 245 -15.82 6.59 -16.73
CA ARG A 245 -15.49 5.70 -15.62
C ARG A 245 -14.22 6.16 -14.92
N PHE A 246 -14.26 6.16 -13.59
CA PHE A 246 -13.17 6.52 -12.73
C PHE A 246 -12.93 5.43 -11.70
N LEU A 247 -11.67 5.23 -11.33
CA LEU A 247 -11.33 4.42 -10.17
C LEU A 247 -11.21 5.32 -8.93
N VAL A 248 -11.64 4.81 -7.78
CA VAL A 248 -11.33 5.37 -6.47
C VAL A 248 -10.53 4.33 -5.73
N ASP A 249 -9.27 4.67 -5.49
CA ASP A 249 -8.16 3.77 -5.20
C ASP A 249 -7.93 2.69 -6.27
N SER A 250 -6.70 2.20 -6.32
CA SER A 250 -6.21 1.24 -7.30
C SER A 250 -5.14 0.35 -6.67
N GLY A 251 -5.56 -0.53 -5.77
CA GLY A 251 -4.70 -1.55 -5.15
C GLY A 251 -4.18 -2.64 -6.10
N PRO A 252 -3.40 -3.61 -5.59
CA PRO A 252 -2.84 -4.72 -6.35
C PRO A 252 -3.87 -5.47 -7.18
N GLY A 253 -3.59 -5.69 -8.46
CA GLY A 253 -4.47 -6.42 -9.38
C GLY A 253 -5.63 -5.59 -9.96
N SER A 254 -5.66 -4.27 -9.77
CA SER A 254 -6.73 -3.39 -10.28
C SER A 254 -7.03 -3.53 -11.77
N LEU A 255 -5.99 -3.72 -12.60
CA LEU A 255 -6.15 -3.95 -14.03
C LEU A 255 -6.97 -5.23 -14.33
N ASP A 256 -6.70 -6.31 -13.60
CA ASP A 256 -7.46 -7.55 -13.75
C ASP A 256 -8.88 -7.38 -13.22
N LEU A 257 -9.06 -6.68 -12.08
CA LEU A 257 -10.38 -6.39 -11.50
C LEU A 257 -11.30 -5.70 -12.50
N ILE A 258 -10.87 -4.59 -13.12
CA ILE A 258 -11.71 -3.85 -14.06
C ILE A 258 -12.05 -4.68 -15.32
N ARG A 259 -11.11 -5.52 -15.80
CA ARG A 259 -11.36 -6.41 -16.94
C ARG A 259 -12.43 -7.45 -16.63
N HIS A 260 -12.46 -8.00 -15.42
CA HIS A 260 -13.51 -8.94 -14.99
C HIS A 260 -14.89 -8.28 -14.84
N LEU A 261 -14.93 -6.94 -14.71
CA LEU A 261 -16.16 -6.14 -14.77
C LEU A 261 -16.59 -5.78 -16.20
N GLY A 262 -15.83 -6.22 -17.21
CA GLY A 262 -16.06 -5.87 -18.61
C GLY A 262 -15.61 -4.44 -18.97
N ILE A 263 -14.78 -3.80 -18.15
CA ILE A 263 -14.24 -2.47 -18.39
C ILE A 263 -12.85 -2.61 -19.03
N MET A 264 -12.66 -1.98 -20.18
CA MET A 264 -11.36 -1.87 -20.83
C MET A 264 -10.52 -0.77 -20.15
N PRO A 265 -9.18 -0.93 -20.06
CA PRO A 265 -8.32 0.09 -19.45
C PRO A 265 -8.45 1.47 -20.13
N SER A 266 -8.69 1.49 -21.44
CA SER A 266 -8.94 2.71 -22.23
C SER A 266 -10.23 3.44 -21.88
N GLU A 267 -11.16 2.79 -21.16
CA GLU A 267 -12.41 3.39 -20.70
C GLU A 267 -12.28 4.07 -19.34
N VAL A 268 -11.13 3.94 -18.66
CA VAL A 268 -10.85 4.59 -17.38
C VAL A 268 -10.30 5.99 -17.65
N GLU A 269 -11.09 7.02 -17.31
CA GLU A 269 -10.73 8.44 -17.49
C GLU A 269 -9.66 8.89 -16.49
N GLY A 270 -9.65 8.29 -15.30
CA GLY A 270 -8.63 8.54 -14.29
C GLY A 270 -8.90 7.84 -12.96
N VAL A 271 -8.01 8.08 -12.02
CA VAL A 271 -7.99 7.46 -10.69
C VAL A 271 -7.95 8.55 -9.62
N PHE A 272 -8.89 8.52 -8.70
CA PHE A 272 -8.83 9.23 -7.43
C PHE A 272 -8.09 8.36 -6.44
N VAL A 273 -7.06 8.88 -5.76
CA VAL A 273 -6.28 8.10 -4.79
C VAL A 273 -6.30 8.78 -3.44
N THR A 274 -6.67 8.02 -2.41
CA THR A 274 -6.84 8.48 -1.03
C THR A 274 -5.49 8.70 -0.36
N HIS A 275 -4.56 7.74 -0.49
CA HIS A 275 -3.22 7.80 0.08
C HIS A 275 -2.27 6.82 -0.60
N SER A 276 -1.01 6.75 -0.12
CA SER A 276 0.08 6.06 -0.81
C SER A 276 0.44 4.68 -0.27
N HIS A 277 -0.38 3.99 0.52
CA HIS A 277 -0.14 2.57 0.87
C HIS A 277 -0.42 1.63 -0.32
N ASP A 278 0.37 0.58 -0.47
CA ASP A 278 0.36 -0.29 -1.66
C ASP A 278 -1.04 -0.83 -1.98
N ASP A 279 -1.87 -1.14 -1.00
CA ASP A 279 -3.24 -1.61 -1.17
C ASP A 279 -4.22 -0.58 -1.74
N HIS A 280 -3.83 0.70 -1.83
CA HIS A 280 -4.62 1.78 -2.45
C HIS A 280 -4.01 2.33 -3.75
N PHE A 281 -2.73 2.12 -4.03
CA PHE A 281 -2.10 2.71 -5.23
C PHE A 281 -1.33 1.74 -6.13
N ALA A 282 -0.88 0.57 -5.65
CA ALA A 282 0.09 -0.26 -6.37
C ALA A 282 -0.39 -0.71 -7.76
N GLY A 283 -1.69 -0.92 -7.92
CA GLY A 283 -2.30 -1.32 -9.19
C GLY A 283 -2.26 -0.23 -10.26
N LEU A 284 -2.00 1.03 -9.90
CA LEU A 284 -1.89 2.13 -10.87
C LEU A 284 -0.79 1.87 -11.89
N LEU A 285 0.30 1.19 -11.48
CA LEU A 285 1.43 0.86 -12.35
C LEU A 285 1.01 -0.01 -13.53
N SER A 286 0.12 -0.96 -13.29
CA SER A 286 -0.44 -1.83 -14.32
C SER A 286 -1.34 -1.05 -15.30
N LEU A 287 -1.88 0.10 -14.90
CA LEU A 287 -2.70 0.98 -15.74
C LEU A 287 -1.88 1.95 -16.61
N LEU A 288 -0.59 2.16 -16.32
CA LEU A 288 0.28 3.07 -17.07
C LEU A 288 0.56 2.63 -18.51
N ASN A 289 0.25 1.37 -18.86
CA ASN A 289 0.44 0.83 -20.20
C ASN A 289 -0.80 1.01 -21.09
N SER A 290 -1.72 1.91 -20.73
CA SER A 290 -2.86 2.27 -21.57
C SER A 290 -2.46 3.29 -22.64
N GLU A 291 -3.20 3.33 -23.76
CA GLU A 291 -2.91 4.23 -24.89
C GLU A 291 -2.99 5.73 -24.50
N ASN A 292 -3.71 6.04 -23.41
CA ASN A 292 -3.88 7.38 -22.90
C ASN A 292 -3.16 7.56 -21.57
N LYS A 293 -2.58 8.74 -21.38
CA LYS A 293 -2.02 9.15 -20.09
C LYS A 293 -3.11 9.16 -19.03
N ILE A 294 -2.96 8.36 -17.99
CA ILE A 294 -3.96 8.28 -16.92
C ILE A 294 -3.98 9.57 -16.10
N LYS A 295 -5.17 10.09 -15.82
CA LYS A 295 -5.34 11.22 -14.90
C LYS A 295 -5.34 10.71 -13.47
N PHE A 296 -4.53 11.32 -12.63
CA PHE A 296 -4.44 11.05 -11.20
C PHE A 296 -5.01 12.25 -10.45
N PHE A 297 -6.06 12.04 -9.68
CA PHE A 297 -6.77 13.09 -8.96
C PHE A 297 -6.56 12.94 -7.45
N SER A 298 -5.98 13.95 -6.81
CA SER A 298 -5.91 14.02 -5.35
C SER A 298 -5.52 15.42 -4.90
N THR A 299 -5.46 15.65 -3.60
CA THR A 299 -4.91 16.91 -3.06
C THR A 299 -3.39 16.98 -3.27
N PRO A 300 -2.80 18.19 -3.26
CA PRO A 300 -1.36 18.36 -3.51
C PRO A 300 -0.44 17.54 -2.59
N LEU A 301 -0.82 17.33 -1.33
CA LEU A 301 -0.08 16.50 -0.37
C LEU A 301 0.04 15.06 -0.84
N ILE A 302 -1.08 14.43 -1.19
CA ILE A 302 -1.12 13.03 -1.60
C ILE A 302 -0.39 12.89 -2.94
N ILE A 303 -0.54 13.85 -3.86
CA ILE A 303 0.22 13.88 -5.12
C ILE A 303 1.73 13.91 -4.83
N SER A 304 2.19 14.76 -3.91
CA SER A 304 3.61 14.84 -3.53
C SER A 304 4.12 13.53 -2.92
N SER A 305 3.36 12.96 -1.99
CA SER A 305 3.67 11.69 -1.31
C SER A 305 3.78 10.53 -2.31
N VAL A 306 2.78 10.37 -3.18
CA VAL A 306 2.75 9.36 -4.25
C VAL A 306 3.86 9.57 -5.27
N GLN A 307 4.13 10.81 -5.68
CA GLN A 307 5.24 11.11 -6.60
C GLN A 307 6.57 10.62 -6.02
N LYS A 308 6.88 10.94 -4.76
CA LYS A 308 8.13 10.50 -4.12
C LYS A 308 8.20 8.98 -3.98
N LYS A 309 7.10 8.33 -3.59
CA LYS A 309 7.03 6.86 -3.51
C LYS A 309 7.24 6.21 -4.89
N PHE A 310 6.64 6.73 -5.96
CA PHE A 310 6.88 6.24 -7.32
C PHE A 310 8.30 6.49 -7.81
N GLN A 311 8.88 7.67 -7.55
CA GLN A 311 10.25 7.94 -7.94
C GLN A 311 11.23 6.94 -7.31
N ALA A 312 11.02 6.57 -6.04
CA ALA A 312 11.78 5.53 -5.36
C ALA A 312 11.56 4.13 -5.96
N LEU A 313 10.31 3.78 -6.27
CA LEU A 313 9.96 2.47 -6.84
C LEU A 313 10.51 2.28 -8.26
N LEU A 314 10.30 3.28 -9.11
CA LEU A 314 10.61 3.28 -10.53
C LEU A 314 12.07 3.64 -10.82
N ASN A 315 12.74 4.29 -9.86
CA ASN A 315 14.03 4.96 -10.04
C ASN A 315 14.03 5.91 -11.25
N ILE A 316 13.04 6.82 -11.29
CA ILE A 316 12.90 7.86 -12.33
C ILE A 316 12.77 9.25 -11.71
N SER A 317 13.06 10.27 -12.51
CA SER A 317 12.86 11.67 -12.13
C SER A 317 11.37 12.06 -12.08
N ARG A 318 11.06 13.14 -11.35
CA ARG A 318 9.72 13.73 -11.33
C ARG A 318 9.21 14.12 -12.72
N ASN A 319 10.11 14.56 -13.61
CA ASN A 319 9.75 14.93 -14.98
C ASN A 319 9.40 13.72 -15.83
N GLU A 320 10.10 12.60 -15.68
CA GLU A 320 9.75 11.34 -16.33
C GLU A 320 8.41 10.82 -15.82
N LEU A 321 8.17 10.85 -14.51
CA LEU A 321 6.89 10.45 -13.92
C LEU A 321 5.72 11.30 -14.45
N LYS A 322 5.90 12.62 -14.58
CA LYS A 322 4.90 13.54 -15.15
C LYS A 322 4.64 13.30 -16.65
N ARG A 323 5.48 12.55 -17.36
CA ARG A 323 5.19 12.10 -18.74
C ARG A 323 4.26 10.88 -18.75
N LEU A 324 4.31 10.06 -17.69
CA LEU A 324 3.50 8.84 -17.57
C LEU A 324 2.11 9.11 -16.96
N ILE A 325 2.01 10.06 -16.02
CA ILE A 325 0.79 10.31 -15.24
C ILE A 325 0.43 11.79 -15.28
N ASP A 326 -0.85 12.09 -15.49
CA ASP A 326 -1.39 13.45 -15.45
C ASP A 326 -1.94 13.77 -14.07
N PHE A 327 -1.11 14.40 -13.23
CA PHE A 327 -1.49 14.76 -11.88
C PHE A 327 -2.38 16.01 -11.90
N ILE A 328 -3.63 15.83 -11.49
CA ILE A 328 -4.64 16.88 -11.39
C ILE A 328 -4.90 17.14 -9.91
N GLU A 329 -4.52 18.33 -9.46
CA GLU A 329 -4.69 18.77 -8.09
C GLU A 329 -6.16 19.12 -7.79
N LEU A 330 -6.67 18.58 -6.70
CA LEU A 330 -7.97 18.92 -6.13
C LEU A 330 -7.76 19.78 -4.89
N LYS A 331 -8.61 20.81 -4.72
CA LYS A 331 -8.56 21.67 -3.54
C LYS A 331 -9.26 20.98 -2.38
N GLU A 332 -8.61 20.96 -1.22
CA GLU A 332 -9.19 20.44 0.01
C GLU A 332 -10.47 21.22 0.39
N ASN A 333 -11.47 20.47 0.87
CA ASN A 333 -12.79 20.94 1.30
C ASN A 333 -13.52 21.84 0.28
N MET A 334 -13.25 21.63 -1.02
CA MET A 334 -13.91 22.34 -2.12
C MET A 334 -14.45 21.37 -3.17
N TRP A 335 -15.72 21.55 -3.55
CA TRP A 335 -16.30 20.86 -4.69
C TRP A 335 -15.65 21.33 -5.99
N THR A 336 -15.13 20.38 -6.75
CA THR A 336 -14.47 20.60 -8.05
C THR A 336 -15.18 19.79 -9.12
N ASN A 337 -15.49 20.43 -10.26
CA ASN A 337 -16.11 19.77 -11.40
C ASN A 337 -15.09 18.90 -12.14
N ILE A 338 -15.40 17.61 -12.27
CA ILE A 338 -14.68 16.63 -13.09
C ILE A 338 -15.68 16.07 -14.11
N GLY A 339 -15.78 16.75 -15.25
CA GLY A 339 -16.86 16.49 -16.21
C GLY A 339 -18.22 16.84 -15.59
N GLU A 340 -19.10 15.85 -15.52
CA GLU A 340 -20.48 15.98 -15.01
C GLU A 340 -20.61 15.59 -13.53
N MET A 341 -19.49 15.23 -12.90
CA MET A 341 -19.39 14.89 -11.49
C MET A 341 -18.69 16.01 -10.73
N GLU A 342 -19.16 16.29 -9.51
CA GLU A 342 -18.42 17.09 -8.55
C GLU A 342 -17.71 16.16 -7.57
N VAL A 343 -16.44 16.47 -7.27
CA VAL A 343 -15.66 15.78 -6.23
C VAL A 343 -15.19 16.77 -5.18
N LYS A 344 -15.18 16.36 -3.92
CA LYS A 344 -14.62 17.12 -2.81
C LYS A 344 -13.72 16.21 -1.97
N PRO A 345 -12.40 16.44 -1.95
CA PRO A 345 -11.53 15.79 -1.00
C PRO A 345 -11.57 16.51 0.35
N ASN A 346 -11.45 15.77 1.45
CA ASN A 346 -11.12 16.33 2.76
C ASN A 346 -9.93 15.57 3.33
N TYR A 347 -9.05 16.25 4.06
CA TYR A 347 -7.97 15.56 4.76
C TYR A 347 -8.52 14.65 5.87
N SER A 348 -7.76 13.59 6.16
CA SER A 348 -8.09 12.57 7.14
C SER A 348 -6.89 12.25 8.01
N PHE A 349 -7.15 11.68 9.18
CA PHE A 349 -6.12 11.12 10.05
C PHE A 349 -5.77 9.70 9.63
N HIS A 350 -4.49 9.50 9.33
CA HIS A 350 -3.87 8.20 9.06
C HIS A 350 -2.35 8.29 9.33
N THR A 351 -1.63 7.18 9.18
CA THR A 351 -0.17 7.10 9.38
C THR A 351 0.64 7.92 8.37
N ILE A 352 0.05 8.18 7.19
CA ILE A 352 0.59 9.01 6.10
C ILE A 352 -0.48 9.96 5.55
N GLU A 353 -0.09 10.90 4.69
CA GLU A 353 -1.02 11.90 4.14
C GLU A 353 -2.20 11.22 3.44
N THR A 354 -3.43 11.52 3.89
CA THR A 354 -4.63 10.80 3.46
C THR A 354 -5.80 11.74 3.21
N ASN A 355 -6.54 11.47 2.14
CA ASN A 355 -7.82 12.10 1.82
C ASN A 355 -8.97 11.10 1.99
N ILE A 356 -10.14 11.62 2.34
CA ILE A 356 -11.42 11.02 2.00
C ILE A 356 -12.05 11.79 0.86
N PHE A 357 -12.93 11.15 0.09
CA PHE A 357 -13.60 11.78 -1.04
C PHE A 357 -15.11 11.73 -0.91
N TYR A 358 -15.75 12.83 -1.27
CA TYR A 358 -17.17 12.87 -1.58
C TYR A 358 -17.36 13.16 -3.07
N PHE A 359 -18.29 12.45 -3.68
CA PHE A 359 -18.67 12.57 -5.07
C PHE A 359 -20.15 12.89 -5.16
N ARG A 360 -20.56 13.70 -6.12
CA ARG A 360 -21.98 13.88 -6.43
C ARG A 360 -22.24 14.20 -7.89
N VAL A 361 -23.40 13.78 -8.38
CA VAL A 361 -23.90 14.03 -9.74
C VAL A 361 -25.35 14.48 -9.64
N LYS A 362 -25.75 15.47 -10.43
CA LYS A 362 -27.16 15.81 -10.62
C LYS A 362 -27.79 14.82 -11.60
N ASN A 363 -28.86 14.15 -11.19
CA ASN A 363 -29.66 13.31 -12.09
C ASN A 363 -30.49 14.17 -13.05
N SER A 364 -31.23 13.50 -13.96
CA SER A 364 -32.15 14.14 -14.92
C SER A 364 -33.23 15.00 -14.27
N ASP A 365 -33.64 14.68 -13.04
CA ASP A 365 -34.70 15.38 -12.30
C ASP A 365 -34.17 16.60 -11.52
N GLY A 366 -32.83 16.81 -11.52
CA GLY A 366 -32.16 17.90 -10.84
C GLY A 366 -31.72 17.59 -9.40
N ASP A 367 -32.04 16.41 -8.89
CA ASP A 367 -31.64 15.93 -7.57
C ASP A 367 -30.19 15.47 -7.55
N TRP A 368 -29.52 15.69 -6.42
CA TRP A 368 -28.18 15.18 -6.20
C TRP A 368 -28.22 13.71 -5.80
N LYS A 369 -27.33 12.92 -6.42
CA LYS A 369 -26.92 11.61 -5.94
C LYS A 369 -25.45 11.66 -5.54
N SER A 370 -25.14 11.09 -4.39
CA SER A 370 -23.87 11.32 -3.72
C SER A 370 -23.27 10.05 -3.13
N TYR A 371 -21.94 10.00 -3.13
CA TYR A 371 -21.15 8.87 -2.64
C TYR A 371 -19.96 9.37 -1.81
N GLY A 372 -19.79 8.86 -0.60
CA GLY A 372 -18.62 9.06 0.24
C GLY A 372 -17.70 7.84 0.20
N HIS A 373 -16.44 8.04 -0.16
CA HIS A 373 -15.35 7.06 -0.06
C HIS A 373 -14.43 7.47 1.09
N ILE A 374 -14.65 6.85 2.25
CA ILE A 374 -14.10 7.25 3.54
C ILE A 374 -13.28 6.06 4.06
N THR A 375 -12.00 6.04 3.78
CA THR A 375 -11.16 4.84 3.94
C THR A 375 -9.95 5.12 4.80
N ASP A 376 -9.49 4.09 5.52
CA ASP A 376 -8.35 4.16 6.43
C ASP A 376 -8.45 5.37 7.38
N ILE A 377 -9.63 5.53 7.99
CA ILE A 377 -9.88 6.63 8.92
C ILE A 377 -9.67 6.23 10.37
N ILE A 378 -9.21 7.18 11.19
CA ILE A 378 -9.18 7.04 12.64
C ILE A 378 -10.59 6.86 13.23
N SER A 379 -10.73 5.93 14.17
CA SER A 379 -11.95 5.81 14.98
C SER A 379 -12.09 6.96 15.98
N ARG A 380 -13.30 7.22 16.49
CA ARG A 380 -13.49 8.26 17.52
C ARG A 380 -12.68 7.98 18.78
N LYS A 381 -12.70 6.72 19.23
CA LYS A 381 -11.98 6.21 20.39
C LYS A 381 -10.47 6.47 20.25
N ASP A 382 -9.93 6.18 19.07
CA ASP A 382 -8.50 6.32 18.80
C ASP A 382 -8.08 7.79 18.64
N LEU A 383 -8.96 8.63 18.09
CA LEU A 383 -8.73 10.07 18.03
C LEU A 383 -8.68 10.68 19.43
N ASP A 384 -9.62 10.33 20.30
CA ASP A 384 -9.65 10.79 21.68
C ASP A 384 -8.38 10.31 22.43
N TYR A 385 -7.96 9.05 22.22
CA TYR A 385 -6.69 8.53 22.76
C TYR A 385 -5.47 9.31 22.26
N MET A 386 -5.39 9.59 20.95
CA MET A 386 -4.31 10.39 20.37
C MET A 386 -4.26 11.80 20.96
N LEU A 387 -5.41 12.45 21.17
CA LEU A 387 -5.49 13.78 21.76
C LEU A 387 -5.02 13.80 23.23
N GLU A 388 -5.24 12.73 23.98
CA GLU A 388 -4.77 12.59 25.36
C GLU A 388 -3.25 12.33 25.46
N HIS A 389 -2.66 11.75 24.42
CA HIS A 389 -1.26 11.30 24.42
C HIS A 389 -0.33 12.08 23.46
N ASP A 390 -0.85 13.04 22.68
CA ASP A 390 -0.05 13.90 21.81
C ASP A 390 0.84 14.83 22.62
N GLN A 391 2.14 14.51 22.66
CA GLN A 391 3.14 15.33 23.34
C GLN A 391 3.47 16.63 22.59
N SER A 392 3.16 16.72 21.29
CA SER A 392 3.47 17.91 20.50
C SER A 392 2.55 19.08 20.79
N GLN A 393 1.33 18.79 21.28
CA GLN A 393 0.22 19.74 21.44
C GLN A 393 -0.17 20.48 20.16
N LYS A 394 0.33 20.04 18.99
CA LYS A 394 0.01 20.63 17.68
C LYS A 394 -1.31 20.07 17.14
N ILE A 395 -1.73 18.90 17.63
CA ILE A 395 -3.03 18.31 17.32
C ILE A 395 -4.06 18.89 18.29
N THR A 396 -4.58 20.09 17.99
CA THR A 396 -5.58 20.72 18.87
C THR A 396 -6.94 20.02 18.75
N LYS A 397 -7.68 19.95 19.86
CA LYS A 397 -9.03 19.35 19.92
C LYS A 397 -9.99 19.95 18.90
N ASP A 398 -9.98 21.27 18.72
CA ASP A 398 -10.89 21.94 17.76
C ASP A 398 -10.60 21.54 16.32
N TRP A 399 -9.33 21.47 15.95
CA TRP A 399 -8.92 21.04 14.62
C TRP A 399 -9.17 19.55 14.40
N ALA A 400 -8.85 18.71 15.37
CA ALA A 400 -9.13 17.28 15.31
C ALA A 400 -10.62 17.00 15.13
N ASN A 401 -11.49 17.71 15.86
CA ASN A 401 -12.93 17.59 15.67
C ASN A 401 -13.38 18.15 14.32
N LEU A 402 -12.76 19.23 13.80
CA LEU A 402 -13.06 19.75 12.47
C LEU A 402 -12.85 18.68 11.40
N TRP A 403 -11.67 18.06 11.38
CA TRP A 403 -11.35 17.00 10.42
C TRP A 403 -12.23 15.76 10.60
N PHE A 404 -12.44 15.33 11.84
CA PHE A 404 -13.32 14.20 12.14
C PHE A 404 -14.77 14.45 11.68
N ASN A 405 -15.26 15.69 11.78
CA ASN A 405 -16.61 16.05 11.33
C ASN A 405 -16.77 15.94 9.80
N HIS A 406 -15.69 15.97 9.01
CA HIS A 406 -15.78 15.69 7.58
C HIS A 406 -16.26 14.26 7.29
N TYR A 407 -16.11 13.32 8.23
CA TYR A 407 -16.59 11.94 8.07
C TYR A 407 -18.12 11.86 8.18
N LEU A 408 -18.73 12.87 8.82
CA LEU A 408 -20.16 12.91 9.14
C LEU A 408 -21.00 13.56 8.03
N GLU A 409 -20.38 14.18 7.02
CA GLU A 409 -21.08 14.83 5.91
C GLU A 409 -22.09 13.90 5.23
N GLU A 410 -23.34 14.33 5.09
CA GLU A 410 -24.42 13.49 4.55
C GLU A 410 -24.20 13.14 3.08
N CYS A 411 -24.47 11.88 2.73
CA CYS A 411 -24.55 11.44 1.34
C CYS A 411 -25.41 10.17 1.21
N ASP A 412 -25.88 9.86 0.00
CA ASP A 412 -26.80 8.74 -0.25
C ASP A 412 -26.16 7.38 0.01
N LEU A 413 -24.86 7.24 -0.30
CA LEU A 413 -24.09 6.02 -0.04
C LEU A 413 -22.75 6.39 0.60
N LYS A 414 -22.42 5.77 1.74
CA LYS A 414 -21.07 5.85 2.33
C LYS A 414 -20.42 4.49 2.30
N ARG A 415 -19.17 4.48 1.87
CA ARG A 415 -18.24 3.40 2.15
C ARG A 415 -17.29 3.88 3.23
N VAL A 416 -17.29 3.18 4.36
CA VAL A 416 -16.49 3.52 5.52
C VAL A 416 -15.58 2.35 5.85
N ASP A 417 -14.27 2.60 5.87
CA ASP A 417 -13.28 1.73 6.47
C ASP A 417 -12.65 2.48 7.64
N ALA A 418 -13.10 2.13 8.83
CA ALA A 418 -12.61 2.68 10.09
C ALA A 418 -11.88 1.54 10.82
N GLY A 419 -10.56 1.49 10.64
CA GLY A 419 -9.71 0.60 11.42
C GLY A 419 -9.48 1.15 12.83
N GLU A 420 -9.08 0.27 13.75
CA GLU A 420 -8.35 0.74 14.93
C GLU A 420 -6.98 1.22 14.46
N VAL A 421 -6.59 2.44 14.84
CA VAL A 421 -5.24 2.95 14.50
C VAL A 421 -4.20 1.99 15.03
N LEU A 422 -3.27 1.61 14.16
CA LEU A 422 -2.15 0.74 14.47
C LEU A 422 -1.15 1.48 15.37
N TYR A 423 -1.43 1.53 16.68
CA TYR A 423 -0.48 2.06 17.65
C TYR A 423 0.73 1.14 17.74
N MET A 424 1.94 1.70 17.70
CA MET A 424 3.19 0.97 17.98
C MET A 424 3.38 0.58 19.46
N GLU A 425 2.35 0.75 20.32
CA GLU A 425 2.46 0.48 21.76
C GLU A 425 1.50 -0.58 22.34
N THR A 426 0.53 -1.12 21.57
CA THR A 426 -0.43 -2.12 22.09
C THR A 426 -0.60 -3.38 21.22
N PRO A 427 -0.25 -4.58 21.72
CA PRO A 427 -0.28 -5.85 20.96
C PRO A 427 -1.67 -6.52 20.86
N THR A 428 -2.67 -6.04 21.60
CA THR A 428 -3.98 -6.72 21.75
C THR A 428 -4.92 -6.55 20.54
N ILE A 429 -4.68 -5.53 19.69
CA ILE A 429 -5.61 -5.06 18.67
C ILE A 429 -5.59 -5.91 17.37
N PHE A 430 -4.50 -6.64 17.10
CA PHE A 430 -4.23 -7.24 15.78
C PHE A 430 -5.09 -8.45 15.36
N LEU A 431 -5.57 -9.25 16.31
CA LEU A 431 -6.29 -10.50 15.97
C LEU A 431 -7.81 -10.34 15.90
N GLU A 432 -8.39 -9.35 16.60
CA GLU A 432 -9.84 -9.14 16.55
C GLU A 432 -10.29 -8.40 15.29
N THR A 433 -9.44 -7.53 14.74
CA THR A 433 -9.74 -6.71 13.54
C THR A 433 -9.66 -7.49 12.23
N THR A 434 -8.82 -8.52 12.13
CA THR A 434 -8.72 -9.36 10.91
C THR A 434 -9.73 -10.51 10.85
N GLN A 435 -10.45 -10.79 11.95
CA GLN A 435 -11.44 -11.87 12.02
C GLN A 435 -12.90 -11.41 11.97
N LYS A 436 -13.20 -10.12 12.19
CA LYS A 436 -14.58 -9.61 12.11
C LYS A 436 -14.85 -9.05 10.72
N LYS A 437 -15.64 -9.82 9.97
CA LYS A 437 -16.36 -9.41 8.75
C LYS A 437 -17.53 -8.50 9.07
#